data_AF-A0A661PVK9-F1
#
_entry.id   AF-A0A661PVK9-F1
#
_cell.length_a   1.000
_cell.length_b   1.000
_cell.length_c   1.000
_cell.angle_alpha   90.00
_cell.angle_beta   90.00
_cell.angle_gamma   90.00
#
_symmetry.space_group_name_H-M   'P 1'
#
loop_
_entity.id
_entity.type
_entity.pdbx_description
1 polymer ?
#
loop_
_entity_poly.entity_id
_entity_poly.type
_entity_poly.pdbx_seq_one_letter_code
_entity_poly.pdbx_strand_id
1 'polypeptide(L)'
;MTFRYQTRCSGEPFTGHLGFGILNAEEKFLFATMTHHLQIPPICFSGVQEGAIEISSMIFQGDNVRAVLAVLDVHALLLIDVFYSEPFAVVGKRPDMGLFWMDHVWRPPGSAAC
;
A
#
# COMPACT_ATOMS: atom_id res chain seq x y z
N MET A 1 4.06 -1.45 9.95
CA MET A 1 3.99 -0.01 9.57
C MET A 1 2.52 0.39 9.55
N THR A 2 2.19 1.59 10.02
CA THR A 2 0.81 2.07 10.08
C THR A 2 0.68 3.37 9.30
N PHE A 3 -0.23 3.40 8.33
CA PHE A 3 -0.60 4.61 7.58
C PHE A 3 -1.91 5.11 8.13
N ARG A 4 -1.92 6.33 8.69
CA ARG A 4 -3.16 6.98 9.15
C ARG A 4 -3.69 7.89 8.05
N TYR A 5 -5.00 7.93 7.92
CA TYR A 5 -5.67 8.78 6.94
C TYR A 5 -6.92 9.42 7.53
N GLN A 6 -7.33 10.52 6.91
CA GLN A 6 -8.58 11.21 7.20
C GLN A 6 -9.31 11.44 5.87
N THR A 7 -10.59 11.09 5.82
CA THR A 7 -11.48 11.39 4.69
C THR A 7 -12.42 12.52 5.08
N ARG A 8 -12.84 13.32 4.08
CA ARG A 8 -13.86 14.34 4.25
C ARG A 8 -14.89 14.24 3.12
N CYS A 9 -16.14 13.97 3.48
CA CYS A 9 -17.29 14.04 2.59
C CYS A 9 -18.04 15.35 2.86
N SER A 10 -18.03 16.28 1.90
CA SER A 10 -18.74 17.56 1.99
C SER A 10 -20.15 17.55 1.37
N GLY A 11 -20.53 16.46 0.70
CA GLY A 11 -21.84 16.28 0.06
C GLY A 11 -22.74 15.31 0.83
N GLU A 12 -23.74 14.77 0.14
CA GLU A 12 -24.57 13.69 0.68
C GLU A 12 -23.70 12.45 1.00
N PRO A 13 -23.94 11.79 2.15
CA PRO A 13 -23.27 10.55 2.47
C PRO A 13 -23.43 9.51 1.36
N PHE A 14 -22.37 8.75 1.09
CA PHE A 14 -22.41 7.68 0.10
C PHE A 14 -21.62 6.47 0.58
N THR A 15 -21.94 5.33 0.00
CA THR A 15 -21.29 4.06 0.30
C THR A 15 -20.27 3.72 -0.77
N GLY A 16 -19.05 3.36 -0.36
CA GLY A 16 -17.97 3.09 -1.30
C GLY A 16 -16.85 2.23 -0.72
N HIS A 17 -15.72 2.20 -1.40
CA HIS A 17 -14.55 1.43 -1.00
C HIS A 17 -13.29 2.31 -0.93
N LEU A 18 -12.29 1.86 -0.16
CA LEU A 18 -10.97 2.46 -0.15
C LEU A 18 -9.98 1.59 -0.93
N GLY A 19 -9.21 2.22 -1.80
CA GLY A 19 -7.99 1.68 -2.38
C GLY A 19 -6.77 2.25 -1.68
N PHE A 20 -5.73 1.44 -1.52
CA PHE A 20 -4.43 1.87 -1.03
C PHE A 20 -3.33 1.29 -1.90
N GLY A 21 -2.32 2.10 -2.21
CA GLY A 21 -1.17 1.65 -2.97
C GLY A 21 0.12 2.30 -2.54
N ILE A 22 1.22 1.72 -3.01
CA ILE A 22 2.57 2.25 -2.86
C ILE A 22 3.16 2.35 -4.25
N LEU A 23 3.63 3.53 -4.62
CA LEU A 23 4.30 3.83 -5.88
C LEU A 23 5.80 3.99 -5.66
N ASN A 24 6.61 3.59 -6.64
CA ASN A 24 8.02 3.97 -6.68
C ASN A 24 8.22 5.39 -7.22
N ALA A 25 9.48 5.82 -7.33
CA ALA A 25 9.85 7.12 -7.88
C ALA A 25 9.44 7.32 -9.37
N GLU A 26 9.16 6.24 -10.11
CA GLU A 26 8.65 6.27 -11.48
C GLU A 26 7.11 6.21 -11.55
N GLU A 27 6.42 6.41 -10.41
CA GLU A 27 4.96 6.34 -10.28
C GLU A 27 4.34 4.99 -10.67
N LYS A 28 5.14 3.91 -10.64
CA LYS A 28 4.66 2.54 -10.86
C LYS A 28 4.23 1.92 -9.54
N PHE A 29 3.10 1.21 -9.55
CA PHE A 29 2.63 0.47 -8.39
C PHE A 29 3.61 -0.65 -8.02
N LEU A 30 4.12 -0.57 -6.80
CA LEU A 30 4.84 -1.64 -6.12
C LEU A 30 3.89 -2.55 -5.37
N PHE A 31 2.81 -1.98 -4.87
CA PHE A 31 1.72 -2.67 -4.18
C PHE A 31 0.44 -1.89 -4.35
N ALA A 32 -0.68 -2.61 -4.45
CA ALA A 32 -2.01 -2.04 -4.37
C ALA A 32 -2.96 -3.04 -3.72
N THR A 33 -3.89 -2.55 -2.93
CA THR A 33 -4.98 -3.31 -2.33
C THR A 33 -6.22 -2.42 -2.25
N MET A 34 -7.39 -3.02 -2.09
CA MET A 34 -8.62 -2.29 -1.85
C MET A 34 -9.57 -3.10 -0.99
N THR A 35 -10.40 -2.41 -0.20
CA THR A 35 -11.37 -3.04 0.69
C THR A 35 -12.29 -4.02 -0.06
N HIS A 36 -12.67 -3.70 -1.30
CA HIS A 36 -13.50 -4.56 -2.15
C HIS A 36 -12.84 -5.93 -2.43
N HIS A 37 -11.57 -5.95 -2.85
CA HIS A 37 -10.83 -7.19 -3.12
C HIS A 37 -10.60 -8.03 -1.85
N LEU A 38 -10.51 -7.37 -0.70
CA LEU A 38 -10.38 -8.02 0.60
C LEU A 38 -11.71 -8.46 1.21
N GLN A 39 -12.83 -8.29 0.49
CA GLN A 39 -14.18 -8.59 0.96
C GLN A 39 -14.54 -7.84 2.26
N ILE A 40 -13.90 -6.69 2.50
CA ILE A 40 -14.24 -5.79 3.60
C ILE A 40 -15.51 -5.03 3.19
N PRO A 41 -16.53 -4.94 4.07
CA PRO A 41 -17.75 -4.23 3.78
C PRO A 41 -17.49 -2.79 3.28
N PRO A 42 -18.31 -2.29 2.36
CA PRO A 42 -18.26 -0.90 1.94
C PRO A 42 -18.36 0.07 3.11
N ILE A 43 -17.66 1.19 3.01
CA ILE A 43 -17.61 2.26 4.01
C ILE A 43 -18.68 3.29 3.66
N CYS A 44 -19.48 3.68 4.65
CA CYS A 44 -20.35 4.84 4.53
C CYS A 44 -19.52 6.11 4.79
N PHE A 45 -19.14 6.80 3.72
CA PHE A 45 -18.39 8.05 3.78
C PHE A 45 -19.33 9.20 4.16
N SER A 46 -19.04 9.86 5.26
CA SER A 46 -19.84 10.98 5.77
C SER A 46 -19.00 11.90 6.66
N GLY A 47 -19.21 13.22 6.55
CA GLY A 47 -18.51 14.20 7.39
C GLY A 47 -16.99 14.03 7.34
N VAL A 48 -16.34 14.06 8.51
CA VAL A 48 -14.91 13.75 8.66
C VAL A 48 -14.76 12.41 9.36
N GLN A 49 -13.98 11.51 8.76
CA GLN A 49 -13.71 10.18 9.33
C GLN A 49 -12.21 9.91 9.31
N GLU A 50 -11.74 9.21 10.35
CA GLU A 50 -10.34 8.80 10.47
C GLU A 50 -10.22 7.29 10.37
N GLY A 51 -9.10 6.84 9.83
CA GLY A 51 -8.82 5.41 9.72
C GLY A 51 -7.33 5.13 9.63
N ALA A 52 -7.00 3.85 9.58
CA ALA A 52 -5.63 3.39 9.43
C ALA A 52 -5.53 2.15 8.56
N ILE A 53 -4.36 1.99 7.94
CA ILE A 53 -3.94 0.79 7.22
C ILE A 53 -2.70 0.26 7.90
N GLU A 54 -2.77 -0.99 8.35
CA GLU A 54 -1.64 -1.66 8.99
C GLU A 54 -1.01 -2.68 8.04
N ILE A 55 0.28 -2.48 7.77
CA ILE A 55 1.09 -3.36 6.94
C ILE A 55 2.08 -4.05 7.88
N SER A 56 1.84 -5.33 8.16
CA SER A 56 2.59 -6.14 9.13
C SER A 56 4.04 -6.38 8.70
N SER A 57 4.25 -6.61 7.40
CA SER A 57 5.57 -6.71 6.80
C SER A 57 5.58 -6.00 5.45
N MET A 58 6.61 -5.20 5.24
CA MET A 58 6.87 -4.54 3.97
C MET A 58 8.24 -5.01 3.50
N ILE A 59 8.25 -5.61 2.32
CA ILE A 59 9.39 -6.37 1.81
C ILE A 59 10.24 -5.49 0.87
N PHE A 60 9.93 -4.19 0.76
CA PHE A 60 10.65 -3.29 -0.12
C PHE A 60 12.03 -2.91 0.41
N GLN A 61 13.00 -2.77 -0.49
CA GLN A 61 14.34 -2.29 -0.16
C GLN A 61 14.63 -0.96 -0.85
N GLY A 62 14.99 0.05 -0.04
CA GLY A 62 15.91 1.11 -0.46
C GLY A 62 15.40 2.14 -1.46
N ASP A 63 14.09 2.33 -1.58
CA ASP A 63 13.53 3.28 -2.56
C ASP A 63 12.76 4.43 -1.89
N ASN A 64 12.71 5.57 -2.60
CA ASN A 64 11.78 6.66 -2.32
C ASN A 64 10.42 6.28 -2.91
N VAL A 65 9.43 6.12 -2.04
CA VAL A 65 8.10 5.68 -2.42
C VAL A 65 7.05 6.73 -2.04
N ARG A 66 5.88 6.63 -2.66
CA ARG A 66 4.70 7.43 -2.28
C ARG A 66 3.57 6.49 -1.91
N ALA A 67 2.81 6.84 -0.87
CA ALA A 67 1.55 6.17 -0.58
C ALA A 67 0.42 6.83 -1.37
N VAL A 68 -0.53 6.03 -1.83
CA VAL A 68 -1.74 6.49 -2.51
C VAL A 68 -2.93 5.95 -1.76
N LEU A 69 -3.93 6.80 -1.53
CA LEU A 69 -5.22 6.42 -1.01
C LEU A 69 -6.30 6.88 -2.01
N ALA A 70 -7.17 5.96 -2.39
CA ALA A 70 -8.24 6.21 -3.34
C ALA A 70 -9.59 5.94 -2.69
N VAL A 71 -10.59 6.75 -3.00
CA VAL A 71 -11.99 6.52 -2.66
C VAL A 71 -12.70 6.11 -3.94
N LEU A 72 -13.42 4.99 -3.89
CA LEU A 72 -14.15 4.43 -5.01
C LEU A 72 -15.64 4.27 -4.66
N ASP A 73 -16.46 4.14 -5.69
CA ASP A 73 -17.87 3.80 -5.54
C ASP A 73 -18.11 2.40 -4.94
N VAL A 74 -19.37 2.06 -4.69
CA VAL A 74 -19.76 0.79 -4.05
C VAL A 74 -19.36 -0.45 -4.85
N HIS A 75 -19.15 -0.32 -6.17
CA HIS A 75 -18.72 -1.40 -7.04
C HIS A 75 -17.20 -1.42 -7.28
N ALA A 76 -16.45 -0.46 -6.71
CA ALA A 76 -15.03 -0.26 -6.93
C ALA A 76 -14.64 -0.10 -8.42
N LEU A 77 -15.54 0.48 -9.23
CA LEU A 77 -15.34 0.70 -10.66
C LEU A 77 -15.05 2.16 -10.97
N LEU A 78 -15.55 3.09 -10.15
CA LEU A 78 -15.44 4.52 -10.38
C LEU A 78 -14.58 5.16 -9.29
N LEU A 79 -13.51 5.84 -9.72
CA LEU A 79 -12.65 6.62 -8.83
C LEU A 79 -13.32 7.95 -8.47
N ILE A 80 -13.65 8.13 -7.20
CA ILE A 80 -14.31 9.34 -6.69
C ILE A 80 -13.28 10.38 -6.28
N ASP A 81 -12.25 9.96 -5.54
CA ASP A 81 -11.18 10.85 -5.08
C ASP A 81 -9.87 10.08 -4.92
N VAL A 82 -8.75 10.79 -4.99
CA VAL A 82 -7.42 10.21 -4.81
C VAL A 82 -6.48 11.19 -4.12
N PHE A 83 -5.78 10.67 -3.12
CA PHE A 83 -4.73 11.36 -2.40
C PHE A 83 -3.39 10.67 -2.65
N TYR A 84 -2.35 11.47 -2.86
CA TYR A 84 -0.96 11.02 -2.94
C TYR A 84 -0.16 11.67 -1.80
N SER A 85 0.57 10.85 -1.06
CA SER A 85 1.47 11.38 -0.04
C SER A 85 2.68 12.09 -0.66
N GLU A 86 3.36 12.85 0.19
CA GLU A 86 4.76 13.20 -0.04
C GLU A 86 5.62 11.93 -0.15
N PRO A 87 6.71 11.95 -0.94
CA PRO A 87 7.66 10.85 -0.99
C PRO A 87 8.29 10.58 0.38
N PHE A 88 8.51 9.31 0.69
CA PHE A 88 9.24 8.87 1.88
C PHE A 88 10.17 7.71 1.55
N ALA A 89 11.32 7.66 2.24
CA ALA A 89 12.31 6.62 2.03
C ALA A 89 11.97 5.35 2.84
N VAL A 90 12.06 4.18 2.21
CA VAL A 90 12.01 2.90 2.91
C VAL A 90 13.42 2.33 3.01
N VAL A 91 13.99 2.35 4.22
CA VAL A 91 15.35 1.85 4.47
C VAL A 91 15.30 0.37 4.86
N GLY A 92 15.76 -0.50 3.96
CA GLY A 92 15.95 -1.92 4.24
C GLY A 92 17.23 -2.17 5.05
N LYS A 93 17.20 -3.16 5.95
CA LYS A 93 18.39 -3.60 6.72
C LYS A 93 19.13 -4.79 6.09
N ARG A 94 18.60 -5.36 5.01
CA ARG A 94 19.08 -6.60 4.39
C ARG A 94 20.09 -6.28 3.29
N PRO A 95 21.14 -7.09 3.11
CA PRO A 95 22.24 -6.81 2.19
C PRO A 95 21.91 -7.10 0.73
N ASP A 96 20.74 -7.67 0.45
CA ASP A 96 20.30 -7.98 -0.91
C ASP A 96 20.13 -6.70 -1.75
N MET A 97 20.17 -6.89 -3.07
CA MET A 97 19.90 -5.82 -4.04
C MET A 97 18.58 -6.10 -4.74
N GLY A 98 17.79 -5.04 -4.94
CA GLY A 98 16.54 -5.12 -5.69
C GLY A 98 15.42 -4.37 -5.01
N LEU A 99 14.22 -4.48 -5.58
CA LEU A 99 13.04 -3.80 -5.08
C LEU A 99 12.35 -4.56 -3.95
N PHE A 100 12.46 -5.89 -3.95
CA PHE A 100 11.85 -6.78 -2.96
C PHE A 100 12.91 -7.67 -2.34
N TRP A 101 12.75 -7.96 -1.05
CA TRP A 101 13.47 -9.01 -0.37
C TRP A 101 12.71 -10.36 -0.45
N MET A 102 13.44 -11.47 -0.34
CA MET A 102 12.81 -12.77 -0.20
C MET A 102 13.73 -13.72 0.57
N ASP A 103 13.13 -14.65 1.30
CA ASP A 103 13.88 -15.75 1.92
C ASP A 103 14.53 -16.59 0.82
N HIS A 104 15.85 -16.75 0.89
CA HIS A 104 16.63 -17.52 -0.07
C HIS A 104 17.81 -18.23 0.61
N VAL A 105 18.29 -19.31 -0.01
CA VAL A 105 19.43 -20.10 0.48
C VAL A 105 20.41 -20.31 -0.66
N TRP A 106 21.67 -19.94 -0.43
CA TRP A 106 22.77 -20.24 -1.34
C TRP A 106 23.24 -21.69 -1.15
N ARG A 107 23.36 -22.44 -2.25
CA ARG A 107 23.95 -23.79 -2.27
C ARG A 107 25.10 -23.84 -3.27
N PRO A 108 26.30 -23.34 -2.91
CA PRO A 108 27.42 -23.33 -3.83
C PRO A 108 27.90 -24.75 -4.16
N PRO A 109 28.47 -24.99 -5.36
CA PRO A 109 29.08 -26.28 -5.67
C PRO A 109 30.25 -26.57 -4.72
N GLY A 110 30.36 -27.81 -4.25
CA GLY A 110 31.45 -28.24 -3.36
C GLY A 110 31.21 -28.06 -1.86
N SER A 111 29.97 -27.82 -1.40
CA SER A 111 29.65 -27.73 0.03
C SER A 111 29.60 -29.08 0.78
N ALA A 112 30.08 -30.16 0.16
CA ALA A 112 30.47 -31.37 0.86
C ALA A 112 31.91 -31.14 1.36
N ALA A 113 32.11 -31.21 2.68
CA ALA A 113 33.35 -30.88 3.39
C ALA A 113 34.63 -31.21 2.59
N CYS A 114 35.47 -30.20 2.39
CA CYS A 114 36.91 -30.41 2.25
C CYS A 114 37.52 -30.70 3.62
#